data_AF-R7V3U2-F1
#
_entry.id   AF-R7V3U2-F1
#
_cell.length_a   1.000
_cell.length_b   1.000
_cell.length_c   1.000
_cell.angle_alpha   90.00
_cell.angle_beta   90.00
_cell.angle_gamma   90.00
#
_symmetry.space_group_name_H-M   'P 1'
#
loop_
_entity.id
_entity.type
_entity.pdbx_description
1 polymer ?
#
loop_
_entity_poly.entity_id
_entity_poly.type
_entity_poly.pdbx_seq_one_letter_code
_entity_poly.pdbx_strand_id
1 'polypeptide(L)'
;KLIVHHDGSVQWIPRVIEKSMCDIGANDFPFDEQHCFLKYGSWSLRANELQLDAKEEADMSEFHLHTEWEVIGNSVKNQQTKYECCEEMFE
;
A
#
# COMPACT_ATOMS: atom_id res chain seq x y z
N LYS A 1 -2.25 13.86 -12.49
CA LYS A 1 -3.37 14.43 -13.28
C LYS A 1 -4.66 14.06 -12.55
N LEU A 2 -5.62 14.99 -12.43
CA LEU A 2 -6.92 14.76 -11.82
C LEU A 2 -7.98 14.74 -12.93
N ILE A 3 -8.89 13.77 -12.90
CA ILE A 3 -9.98 13.62 -13.86
C ILE A 3 -11.28 13.73 -13.07
N VAL A 4 -12.15 14.66 -13.45
CA VAL A 4 -13.46 14.85 -12.83
C VAL A 4 -14.52 14.40 -13.82
N HIS A 5 -15.38 13.49 -13.40
CA HIS A 5 -16.48 12.97 -14.19
C HIS A 5 -17.76 13.79 -13.96
N HIS A 6 -18.73 13.67 -14.87
CA HIS A 6 -19.98 14.45 -14.81
C HIS A 6 -20.89 14.05 -13.63
N ASP A 7 -20.67 12.88 -13.04
CA ASP A 7 -21.39 12.38 -11.86
C ASP A 7 -20.75 12.82 -10.53
N GLY A 8 -19.67 13.61 -10.61
CA GLY A 8 -18.93 14.09 -9.44
C GLY A 8 -17.84 13.13 -8.96
N SER A 9 -17.68 11.95 -9.56
CA SER A 9 -16.55 11.07 -9.25
C SER A 9 -15.24 11.67 -9.73
N VAL A 10 -14.16 11.41 -8.97
CA VAL A 10 -12.84 11.97 -9.24
C VAL A 10 -11.82 10.83 -9.29
N GLN A 11 -11.09 10.75 -10.39
CA GLN A 11 -9.98 9.82 -10.56
C GLN A 11 -8.65 10.58 -10.46
N TRP A 12 -7.79 10.14 -9.55
CA TRP A 12 -6.47 10.70 -9.34
C TRP A 12 -5.42 9.59 -9.39
N ILE A 13 -4.49 9.68 -10.35
CA ILE A 13 -3.37 8.74 -10.51
C ILE A 13 -2.08 9.57 -10.46
N PRO A 14 -1.45 9.71 -9.28
CA PRO A 14 -0.15 10.35 -9.16
C PRO A 14 0.98 9.39 -9.56
N ARG A 15 2.10 9.95 -10.00
CA ARG A 15 3.37 9.19 -10.07
C ARG A 15 4.14 9.51 -8.79
N VAL A 16 4.36 8.49 -7.98
CA VAL A 16 5.05 8.61 -6.68
C VAL A 16 6.22 7.65 -6.62
N ILE A 17 7.30 8.09 -5.96
CA ILE A 17 8.42 7.22 -5.59
C ILE A 17 8.29 7.04 -4.08
N GLU A 18 7.89 5.85 -3.67
CA GLU A 18 7.75 5.49 -2.27
C GLU A 18 9.06 4.88 -1.77
N LYS A 19 9.50 5.29 -0.57
CA LYS A 19 10.63 4.69 0.12
C LYS A 19 10.12 4.12 1.43
N SER A 20 10.16 2.80 1.56
CA SER A 20 9.81 2.10 2.79
C SER A 20 11.04 1.48 3.43
N MET A 21 10.93 1.22 4.73
CA MET A 21 11.87 0.35 5.44
C MET A 21 11.27 -1.05 5.49
N CYS A 22 12.09 -2.04 5.19
CA CYS A 22 11.73 -3.45 5.24
C CYS A 22 12.77 -4.17 6.09
N ASP A 23 12.31 -5.05 6.98
CA ASP A 23 13.21 -5.89 7.76
C ASP A 23 13.72 -7.03 6.88
N ILE A 24 15.02 -7.00 6.57
CA ILE A 24 15.65 -7.98 5.68
C ILE A 24 16.28 -9.08 6.52
N GLY A 25 15.82 -10.32 6.30
CA GLY A 25 16.40 -11.51 6.91
C GLY A 25 17.39 -12.17 5.96
N ALA A 26 18.65 -12.31 6.35
CA ALA A 26 19.72 -12.89 5.51
C ALA A 26 20.11 -14.33 5.92
N ASN A 27 19.18 -15.07 6.52
CA ASN A 27 19.47 -16.41 7.06
C ASN A 27 19.68 -17.45 5.95
N ASP A 28 19.02 -17.28 4.80
CA ASP A 28 19.00 -18.23 3.68
C ASP A 28 19.71 -17.72 2.43
N PHE A 29 20.57 -16.71 2.58
CA PHE A 29 21.35 -16.13 1.49
C PHE A 29 22.13 -17.21 0.71
N PRO A 30 22.13 -17.22 -0.64
CA PRO A 30 21.60 -16.19 -1.56
C PRO A 30 20.17 -16.47 -2.09
N PHE A 31 19.42 -17.38 -1.46
CA PHE A 31 18.07 -17.78 -1.89
C PHE A 31 16.99 -17.25 -0.94
N ASP A 32 17.26 -16.11 -0.32
CA ASP A 32 16.40 -15.50 0.67
C ASP A 32 15.15 -14.86 0.07
N GLU A 33 14.03 -15.04 0.76
CA GLU A 33 12.77 -14.35 0.47
C GLU A 33 12.62 -13.15 1.39
N GLN A 34 12.17 -12.03 0.83
CA GLN A 34 11.97 -10.78 1.57
C GLN A 34 10.50 -10.39 1.59
N HIS A 35 9.93 -10.25 2.78
CA HIS A 35 8.54 -9.84 2.98
C HIS A 35 8.46 -8.37 3.39
N CYS A 36 8.14 -7.51 2.42
CA CYS A 36 8.06 -6.07 2.65
C CYS A 36 6.62 -5.58 2.67
N PHE A 37 6.29 -4.74 3.65
CA PHE A 37 4.95 -4.18 3.84
C PHE A 37 4.93 -2.69 3.50
N LEU A 38 3.92 -2.29 2.72
CA LEU A 38 3.57 -0.90 2.47
C LEU A 38 2.25 -0.61 3.19
N LYS A 39 2.23 0.41 4.04
CA LYS A 39 1.04 0.83 4.78
C LYS A 39 0.56 2.17 4.23
N TYR A 40 -0.66 2.18 3.71
CA TYR A 40 -1.35 3.36 3.23
C TYR A 40 -2.53 3.65 4.14
N GLY A 41 -2.80 4.92 4.41
CA GLY A 41 -3.85 5.35 5.31
C GLY A 41 -4.01 6.86 5.26
N SER A 42 -5.14 7.36 5.74
CA SER A 42 -5.28 8.80 5.95
C SER A 42 -4.46 9.25 7.16
N TRP A 43 -3.80 10.40 7.06
CA TRP A 43 -3.06 10.96 8.18
C TRP A 43 -3.97 11.58 9.24
N SER A 44 -5.11 12.14 8.82
CA SER A 44 -5.96 12.97 9.68
C SER A 44 -7.42 12.53 9.77
N LEU A 45 -7.88 11.69 8.84
CA LEU A 45 -9.27 11.24 8.78
C LEU A 45 -9.42 9.90 9.50
N ARG A 46 -10.50 9.79 10.25
CA ARG A 46 -10.87 8.60 11.01
C ARG A 46 -11.57 7.58 10.11
N ALA A 47 -11.63 6.33 10.56
CA ALA A 47 -12.26 5.23 9.81
C ALA A 47 -13.76 5.43 9.52
N ASN A 48 -14.45 6.32 10.25
CA ASN A 48 -15.85 6.68 9.99
C ASN A 48 -16.01 7.91 9.08
N GLU A 49 -14.92 8.59 8.73
CA GLU A 49 -14.91 9.77 7.85
C GLU A 49 -14.40 9.41 6.45
N LEU A 50 -13.46 8.46 6.37
CA LEU A 50 -12.92 7.92 5.14
C LEU A 50 -12.85 6.41 5.25
N GLN A 51 -13.44 5.74 4.26
CA GLN A 51 -13.27 4.30 4.07
C GLN A 51 -12.36 4.06 2.87
N LEU A 52 -11.32 3.26 3.06
CA LEU A 52 -10.40 2.87 1.99
C LEU A 52 -10.83 1.51 1.43
N ASP A 53 -10.94 1.43 0.11
CA ASP A 53 -11.23 0.19 -0.60
C ASP A 53 -10.10 -0.14 -1.57
N ALA A 54 -9.75 -1.41 -1.64
CA ALA A 54 -8.65 -1.90 -2.45
C ALA A 54 -8.95 -3.30 -3.00
N LYS A 55 -8.37 -3.59 -4.16
CA LYS A 55 -8.38 -4.96 -4.71
C LYS A 55 -7.49 -5.86 -3.85
N GLU A 56 -7.74 -7.17 -3.89
CA GLU A 56 -6.97 -8.17 -3.14
C GLU A 56 -5.47 -8.17 -3.49
N GLU A 57 -5.13 -7.72 -4.70
CA GLU A 57 -3.76 -7.64 -5.21
C GLU A 57 -3.51 -6.28 -5.87
N ALA A 58 -2.26 -5.82 -5.80
CA ALA A 58 -1.81 -4.66 -6.56
C ALA A 58 -1.69 -5.01 -8.05
N ASP A 59 -1.98 -4.04 -8.91
CA ASP A 59 -1.84 -4.19 -10.36
C ASP A 59 -0.36 -4.22 -10.76
N MET A 60 0.06 -5.33 -11.37
CA MET A 60 1.43 -5.58 -11.83
C MET A 60 1.56 -5.55 -13.36
N SER A 61 0.51 -5.15 -14.09
CA SER A 61 0.48 -5.19 -15.56
C SER A 61 1.55 -4.30 -16.22
N GLU A 62 1.95 -3.21 -15.56
CA GLU A 62 3.05 -2.32 -15.98
C GLU A 62 4.31 -2.49 -15.13
N PHE A 63 4.45 -3.59 -14.38
CA PHE A 63 5.62 -3.81 -13.54
C PHE A 63 6.88 -4.10 -14.36
N HIS A 64 7.95 -3.39 -14.05
CA HIS A 64 9.26 -3.64 -14.61
C HIS A 64 10.06 -4.55 -13.67
N LEU A 65 10.49 -5.70 -14.17
CA LEU A 65 11.28 -6.66 -13.40
C LEU A 65 12.60 -6.05 -12.92
N HIS A 66 12.94 -6.35 -11.67
CA HIS A 66 14.25 -6.01 -11.12
C HIS A 66 15.28 -7.07 -11.53
N THR A 67 16.56 -6.70 -11.62
CA THR A 67 17.62 -7.61 -12.06
C THR A 67 18.00 -8.67 -11.03
N GLU A 68 17.80 -8.35 -9.75
CA GLU A 68 18.20 -9.19 -8.60
C GLU A 68 17.00 -9.81 -7.88
N TRP A 69 15.84 -9.16 -7.95
CA TRP A 69 14.68 -9.51 -7.14
C TRP A 69 13.49 -9.86 -8.04
N GLU A 70 12.88 -11.00 -7.76
CA GLU A 70 11.62 -11.41 -8.36
C GLU A 70 10.49 -11.18 -7.35
N VAL A 71 9.35 -10.66 -7.82
CA VAL A 71 8.15 -10.56 -7.00
C VAL A 71 7.41 -11.88 -7.09
N ILE A 72 7.53 -12.71 -6.04
CA ILE A 72 6.87 -14.02 -5.95
C ILE A 72 5.38 -13.92 -5.61
N GLY A 73 4.93 -12.80 -5.03
CA GLY A 73 3.53 -12.56 -4.71
C GLY A 73 3.31 -11.20 -4.07
N ASN A 74 2.09 -10.71 -4.18
CA ASN A 74 1.60 -9.50 -3.53
C ASN A 74 0.20 -9.74 -2.98
N SER A 75 -0.14 -9.07 -1.89
CA SER A 75 -1.49 -9.11 -1.33
C SER A 75 -1.80 -7.81 -0.60
N VAL A 76 -3.08 -7.48 -0.54
CA VAL A 76 -3.58 -6.30 0.15
C VAL A 76 -4.54 -6.75 1.25
N LYS A 77 -4.47 -6.09 2.40
CA LYS A 77 -5.37 -6.30 3.53
C LYS A 77 -5.79 -4.93 4.07
N ASN A 78 -7.11 -4.71 4.13
CA ASN A 78 -7.66 -3.55 4.81
C ASN A 78 -7.71 -3.84 6.32
N GLN A 79 -7.30 -2.87 7.13
CA GLN A 79 -7.24 -3.04 8.57
C GLN A 79 -7.48 -1.70 9.27
N GLN A 80 -8.39 -1.68 10.25
CA GLN A 80 -8.52 -0.54 11.15
C GLN A 80 -7.63 -0.71 12.39
N THR A 81 -6.96 0.37 12.78
CA THR A 81 -6.00 0.40 13.89
C THR A 81 -6.37 1.51 14.87
N LYS A 82 -6.36 1.18 16.16
CA LYS A 82 -6.41 2.16 17.25
C LYS A 82 -4.99 2.49 17.68
N TYR A 83 -4.63 3.77 17.61
CA TYR A 83 -3.32 4.24 18.05
C TYR A 83 -3.36 4.69 19.51
N GLU A 84 -2.27 4.52 20.24
CA GLU A 84 -2.18 4.91 21.66
C GLU A 84 -2.44 6.40 21.90
N CYS A 85 -2.14 7.25 20.91
CA CYS A 85 -2.37 8.70 20.99
C CYS A 85 -3.84 9.10 21.09
N CYS A 86 -4.74 8.23 20.59
CA CYS A 86 -6.00 8.68 20.03
C CYS A 86 -7.12 7.69 20.38
N GLU A 87 -8.32 8.20 20.70
CA GLU A 87 -9.43 7.33 21.10
C GLU A 87 -10.09 6.65 19.90
N GLU A 88 -9.96 7.26 18.73
CA GLU A 88 -10.59 6.89 17.47
C GLU A 88 -9.86 5.75 16.74
N MET A 89 -10.60 5.12 15.83
CA MET A 89 -10.07 4.13 14.89
C MET A 89 -9.66 4.83 13.59
N PHE A 90 -8.52 4.42 13.05
CA PHE A 90 -8.02 4.85 11.75
C PHE A 90 -7.93 3.65 10.83
N GLU A 91 -8.23 3.83 9.55
CA GLU A 91 -8.03 2.79 8.53
C GLU A 91 -6.68 3.01 7.82
#